data_AF-A0AA95S9M4-F1
#
_entry.id   AF-A0AA95S9M4-F1
#
_cell.length_a   1.000
_cell.length_b   1.000
_cell.length_c   1.000
_cell.angle_alpha   90.00
_cell.angle_beta   90.00
_cell.angle_gamma   90.00
#
_symmetry.space_group_name_H-M   'P 1'
#
loop_
_entity.id
_entity.type
_entity.pdbx_description
1 polymer ?
#
loop_
_entity_poly.entity_id
_entity_poly.type
_entity_poly.pdbx_seq_one_letter_code
_entity_poly.pdbx_strand_id
1 'polypeptide(L)' 'MKIVTVIVLLVISIYTAGFAVSLWKEKQKFGAAAVFFLTLAILVLPFFSIL' A
#
# COMPACT_ATOMS: atom_id res chain seq x y z
N MET A 1 -19.12 9.72 -1.87
CA MET A 1 -18.25 9.06 -0.86
C MET A 1 -17.42 7.93 -1.44
N LYS A 2 -18.00 6.93 -2.11
CA LYS A 2 -17.23 5.80 -2.70
C LYS A 2 -16.05 6.20 -3.61
N ILE A 3 -16.21 7.20 -4.49
CA ILE A 3 -15.13 7.69 -5.36
C ILE A 3 -13.96 8.33 -4.60
N VAL A 4 -14.26 9.12 -3.57
CA VAL A 4 -13.21 9.75 -2.75
C VAL A 4 -12.42 8.66 -2.01
N THR A 5 -13.11 7.64 -1.49
CA THR A 5 -12.46 6.48 -0.85
C THR A 5 -11.53 5.74 -1.81
N VAL A 6 -11.95 5.50 -3.06
CA VAL A 6 -11.10 4.83 -4.07
C VAL A 6 -9.86 5.68 -4.40
N ILE A 7 -10.02 6.99 -4.57
CA ILE A 7 -8.89 7.90 -4.83
C ILE A 7 -7.90 7.88 -3.65
N VAL A 8 -8.40 7.98 -2.42
CA VAL A 8 -7.56 7.93 -1.21
C VAL A 8 -6.82 6.60 -1.12
N LEU A 9 -7.49 5.48 -1.36
CA LEU A 9 -6.86 4.15 -1.36
C LEU A 9 -5.75 4.03 -2.41
N LEU A 10 -5.96 4.56 -3.62
CA LEU A 10 -4.94 4.58 -4.66
C LEU A 10 -3.73 5.42 -4.28
N VAL A 11 -3.95 6.63 -3.73
CA VAL A 11 -2.87 7.52 -3.29
C VAL A 11 -2.03 6.87 -2.18
N ILE A 12 -2.68 6.29 -1.17
CA ILE A 12 -1.99 5.61 -0.07
C ILE A 12 -1.23 4.40 -0.62
N SER A 13 -1.84 3.60 -1.49
CA SER A 13 -1.19 2.42 -2.08
C SER A 13 0.08 2.78 -2.87
N ILE A 14 0.02 3.84 -3.69
CA ILE A 14 1.18 4.32 -4.46
C ILE A 14 2.29 4.81 -3.53
N TYR A 15 1.94 5.58 -2.50
CA TYR A 15 2.90 6.06 -1.52
C TYR A 15 3.56 4.90 -0.76
N THR A 16 2.78 3.94 -0.28
CA THR A 16 3.29 2.76 0.45
C THR A 16 4.16 1.87 -0.45
N ALA A 17 3.77 1.69 -1.73
CA ALA A 17 4.60 0.98 -2.71
C ALA A 17 5.94 1.69 -2.95
N GLY A 18 5.92 3.01 -3.14
CA GLY A 18 7.13 3.83 -3.30
C GLY A 18 8.04 3.75 -2.07
N PHE A 19 7.45 3.74 -0.86
CA PHE A 19 8.19 3.57 0.39
C PHE A 19 8.82 2.18 0.51
N ALA A 20 8.11 1.10 0.12
CA ALA A 20 8.67 -0.24 0.05
C ALA A 20 9.90 -0.31 -0.87
N VAL A 21 9.84 0.34 -2.03
CA VAL A 21 10.97 0.43 -2.97
C VAL A 21 12.14 1.22 -2.37
N SER A 22 11.86 2.31 -1.63
CA SER A 22 12.90 3.07 -0.93
C SER A 22 13.62 2.22 0.12
N LEU A 23 12.86 1.51 0.96
CA LEU A 23 13.41 0.59 1.96
C LEU A 23 14.26 -0.52 1.33
N TRP A 24 13.84 -1.02 0.17
CA TRP A 24 14.61 -2.02 -0.57
C TRP A 24 15.96 -1.46 -1.03
N LYS A 25 15.98 -0.21 -1.50
CA LYS A 25 17.21 0.50 -1.90
C LYS A 25 18.13 0.79 -0.71
N GLU A 26 17.57 1.08 0.46
CA GLU A 26 18.30 1.27 1.72
C GLU A 26 18.79 -0.04 2.36
N LYS A 27 18.67 -1.18 1.66
CA LYS A 27 19.04 -2.52 2.14
C LYS A 27 18.24 -3.01 3.35
N GLN A 28 17.17 -2.33 3.74
CA GLN A 28 16.24 -2.74 4.80
C GLN A 28 15.22 -3.77 4.27
N LYS A 29 15.70 -4.92 3.82
CA LYS A 29 14.90 -5.92 3.07
C LYS A 29 13.70 -6.47 3.83
N PHE A 30 13.81 -6.68 5.14
CA PHE A 30 12.70 -7.14 5.97
C PHE A 30 11.60 -6.08 6.08
N GLY A 31 11.97 -4.82 6.31
CA GLY A 31 11.03 -3.71 6.32
C GLY A 31 10.36 -3.52 4.95
N ALA A 32 11.15 -3.58 3.87
CA ALA A 32 10.63 -3.50 2.51
C ALA A 32 9.61 -4.60 2.20
N ALA A 33 9.89 -5.85 2.59
CA ALA A 33 8.96 -6.97 2.40
C ALA A 33 7.66 -6.80 3.20
N ALA A 34 7.74 -6.33 4.46
CA ALA A 34 6.57 -6.05 5.29
C ALA A 34 5.70 -4.93 4.69
N VAL A 35 6.31 -3.84 4.23
CA VAL A 35 5.62 -2.70 3.62
C VAL A 35 5.04 -3.07 2.25
N PHE A 36 5.72 -3.94 1.49
CA PHE A 36 5.19 -4.47 0.25
C PHE A 36 3.92 -5.32 0.49
N PHE A 37 3.95 -6.20 1.50
CA PHE A 37 2.77 -6.96 1.90
C PHE A 37 1.63 -6.05 2.39
N LEU A 38 1.95 -5.00 3.16
CA LEU A 38 1.00 -3.98 3.59
C LEU A 38 0.34 -3.28 2.39
N THR A 39 1.11 -2.99 1.33
CA THR A 39 0.57 -2.40 0.09
C THR A 39 -0.48 -3.32 -0.55
N LEU A 40 -0.21 -4.63 -0.61
CA LEU A 40 -1.19 -5.61 -1.10
C LEU A 40 -2.45 -5.66 -0.23
N ALA A 41 -2.30 -5.61 1.09
CA ALA A 41 -3.43 -5.60 2.02
C ALA A 41 -4.31 -4.35 1.83
N ILE A 42 -3.70 -3.17 1.63
CA ILE A 42 -4.41 -1.90 1.37
C ILE A 42 -5.19 -1.98 0.04
N LEU A 43 -4.66 -2.66 -0.98
CA LEU A 43 -5.37 -2.85 -2.25
C LEU A 43 -6.51 -3.86 -2.13
N VAL A 44 -6.32 -4.97 -1.42
CA VAL A 44 -7.24 -6.11 -1.47
C VAL A 44 -8.35 -6.02 -0.41
N LEU A 45 -8.03 -5.68 0.83
CA LEU A 45 -9.01 -5.68 1.94
C LEU A 45 -10.22 -4.77 1.74
N PRO A 46 -10.12 -3.56 1.14
CA PRO A 46 -11.28 -2.69 0.96
C PRO A 46 -12.38 -3.28 0.10
N PHE A 47 -12.07 -4.21 -0.80
CA PHE A 47 -13.06 -4.93 -1.61
C PHE A 47 -13.93 -5.89 -0.80
N PHE A 48 -13.47 -6.30 0.39
CA PHE A 48 -14.21 -7.21 1.27
C PHE A 48 -14.91 -6.49 2.43
N SER A 49 -14.53 -5.24 2.74
CA SER A 49 -15.03 -4.53 3.92
C SER A 49 -15.78 -3.22 3.63
N ILE A 50 -15.43 -2.51 2.55
CA ILE A 50 -15.92 -1.14 2.31
C ILE A 50 -16.69 -1.01 0.99
N LEU A 51 -16.22 -1.68 -0.07
CA LEU A 51 -16.76 -1.54 -1.43
C LEU A 51 -18.02 -2.37 -1.66
#